data_AF-L8JI40-F1
#
_entry.id   AF-L8JI40-F1
#
_cell.length_a   1.000
_cell.length_b   1.000
_cell.length_c   1.000
_cell.angle_alpha   90.00
_cell.angle_beta   90.00
_cell.angle_gamma   90.00
#
_symmetry.space_group_name_H-M   'P 1'
#
loop_
_entity.id
_entity.type
_entity.pdbx_description
1 polymer ?
#
loop_
_entity_poly.entity_id
_entity_poly.type
_entity_poly.pdbx_seq_one_letter_code
_entity_poly.pdbx_strand_id
1 'polypeptide(L)'
;MIKETTIALLLGVLVLSCESNTYEPERQFEDIQQQLLSQFILAEDSTVIELPEGQFIFNNSLILDGKKHVTIRGKGMDRTVLSFKGQQEGAEGIRVANCTAITIEDLAIEDAAGDNIKITDTDGVTIRRVRSAWTGKVSEKNGAYGLYPVICKNVLIEDCEVLGASDAGIYVGQSEDVIIRNNKTWWNVAGIESENSENVEIYGNTAYNNTGGILVFDLPGLTRYGKNIRVYNNEVYENNLANFAPPGNIVGVVPKGTGMIVLATEGVEVYNNKIRDNKTIGVAIISYELVAAISAEGEASEGEGSAQTVNNNYKEDKNYNPFPRRIYVHDNEISSSYILPALNNDFGKLFLFNFGFSLPDIAWDGIRAPEYFAEDGTVNPEYMICIQEGEGVKTTDLDAANDFDKLETNPDIFKCKP
;
A
#
# COMPACT_ATOMS: atom_id res chain seq x y z
N MET A 1 68.93 7.68 -20.13
CA MET A 1 67.97 8.53 -19.41
C MET A 1 66.69 8.55 -20.23
N ILE A 2 65.74 7.67 -19.92
CA ILE A 2 64.30 7.66 -20.25
C ILE A 2 63.80 6.36 -19.58
N LYS A 3 62.99 6.50 -18.53
CA LYS A 3 62.34 5.40 -17.82
C LYS A 3 61.04 5.08 -18.54
N GLU A 4 60.89 3.85 -19.03
CA GLU A 4 59.58 3.33 -19.42
C GLU A 4 58.80 3.01 -18.14
N THR A 5 57.64 3.65 -17.99
CA THR A 5 56.73 3.45 -16.86
C THR A 5 55.49 2.76 -17.40
N THR A 6 55.39 1.46 -17.14
CA THR A 6 54.21 0.65 -17.45
C THR A 6 53.10 1.01 -16.46
N ILE A 7 52.06 1.69 -16.92
CA ILE A 7 50.83 1.94 -16.14
C ILE A 7 49.94 0.70 -16.29
N ALA A 8 49.86 -0.11 -15.24
CA ALA A 8 48.88 -1.20 -15.13
C ALA A 8 47.55 -0.60 -14.66
N LEU A 9 46.54 -0.58 -15.53
CA LEU A 9 45.18 -0.19 -15.19
C LEU A 9 44.49 -1.38 -14.52
N LEU A 10 44.38 -1.37 -13.19
CA LEU A 10 43.52 -2.30 -12.46
C LEU A 10 42.07 -1.87 -12.66
N LEU A 11 41.31 -2.58 -13.50
CA LEU A 11 39.85 -2.56 -13.44
C LEU A 11 39.43 -3.31 -12.17
N GLY A 12 39.06 -2.58 -11.13
CA GLY A 12 38.33 -3.13 -10.00
C GLY A 12 36.93 -3.52 -10.45
N VAL A 13 36.66 -4.83 -10.49
CA VAL A 13 35.29 -5.35 -10.59
C VAL A 13 34.63 -5.08 -9.23
N LEU A 14 33.82 -4.03 -9.18
CA LEU A 14 32.86 -3.82 -8.10
C LEU A 14 31.84 -4.96 -8.20
N VAL A 15 31.97 -5.97 -7.34
CA VAL A 15 30.89 -6.91 -7.08
C VAL A 15 29.83 -6.12 -6.32
N LEU A 16 28.87 -5.57 -7.04
CA LEU A 16 27.61 -5.14 -6.48
C LEU A 16 26.98 -6.38 -5.83
N SER A 17 26.96 -6.45 -4.50
CA SER A 17 26.11 -7.41 -3.81
C SER A 17 24.69 -7.04 -4.20
N CYS A 18 24.10 -7.84 -5.09
CA CYS A 18 22.69 -7.74 -5.40
C CYS A 18 21.96 -8.01 -4.09
N GLU A 19 21.37 -6.99 -3.47
CA GLU A 19 20.49 -7.19 -2.31
C GLU A 19 19.37 -8.12 -2.76
N SER A 20 19.42 -9.36 -2.29
CA SER A 20 18.37 -10.33 -2.54
C SER A 20 17.21 -9.96 -1.62
N ASN A 21 16.17 -9.32 -2.17
CA ASN A 21 14.88 -9.07 -1.50
C ASN A 21 14.20 -10.42 -1.23
N THR A 22 14.74 -11.14 -0.24
CA THR A 22 14.52 -12.56 -0.01
C THR A 22 14.44 -12.80 1.49
N TYR A 23 13.31 -13.35 1.93
CA TYR A 23 13.05 -13.69 3.31
C TYR A 23 13.04 -15.21 3.46
N GLU A 24 14.17 -15.80 3.86
CA GLU A 24 14.32 -17.25 3.99
C GLU A 24 14.66 -17.64 5.43
N PRO A 25 13.67 -17.60 6.34
CA PRO A 25 13.91 -18.01 7.70
C PRO A 25 14.01 -19.54 7.79
N GLU A 26 14.85 -20.05 8.69
CA GLU A 26 14.88 -21.48 8.98
C GLU A 26 13.59 -21.91 9.68
N ARG A 27 13.01 -23.02 9.20
CA ARG A 27 11.75 -23.56 9.73
C ARG A 27 11.88 -25.05 10.06
N GLN A 28 11.39 -25.43 11.23
CA GLN A 28 11.23 -26.80 11.72
C GLN A 28 9.74 -27.02 11.98
N PHE A 29 9.04 -27.48 10.95
CA PHE A 29 7.59 -27.60 11.00
C PHE A 29 7.13 -28.81 11.80
N GLU A 30 6.15 -28.57 12.65
CA GLU A 30 5.32 -29.55 13.32
C GLU A 30 3.94 -29.60 12.63
N ASP A 31 3.31 -30.77 12.63
CA ASP A 31 1.94 -30.93 12.13
C ASP A 31 0.97 -31.02 13.30
N ILE A 32 0.22 -29.93 13.53
CA ILE A 32 -0.90 -29.87 14.46
C ILE A 32 -2.20 -29.47 13.74
N GLN A 33 -2.23 -29.57 12.41
CA GLN A 33 -3.30 -29.00 11.59
C GLN A 33 -4.68 -29.50 12.05
N GLN A 34 -4.84 -30.81 12.23
CA GLN A 34 -6.13 -31.40 12.60
C GLN A 34 -6.64 -30.90 13.96
N GLN A 35 -5.72 -30.69 14.92
CA GLN A 35 -6.07 -30.15 16.22
C GLN A 35 -6.57 -28.71 16.10
N LEU A 36 -5.86 -27.84 15.36
CA LEU A 36 -6.24 -26.44 15.22
C LEU A 36 -7.48 -26.24 14.34
N LEU A 37 -7.62 -26.99 13.24
CA LEU A 37 -8.85 -27.00 12.46
C LEU A 37 -10.06 -27.35 13.33
N SER A 38 -9.93 -28.39 14.17
CA SER A 38 -10.99 -28.75 15.11
C SER A 38 -11.30 -27.63 16.11
N GLN A 39 -10.29 -26.90 16.61
CA GLN A 39 -10.51 -25.78 17.54
C GLN A 39 -11.25 -24.62 16.86
N PHE A 40 -10.90 -24.28 15.61
CA PHE A 40 -11.59 -23.23 14.85
C PHE A 40 -13.04 -23.61 14.55
N ILE A 41 -13.29 -24.85 14.11
CA ILE A 41 -14.64 -25.36 13.80
C ILE A 41 -15.53 -25.37 15.04
N LEU A 42 -14.99 -25.79 16.19
CA LEU A 42 -15.73 -25.94 17.43
C LEU A 42 -15.76 -24.66 18.28
N ALA A 43 -15.11 -23.57 17.83
CA ALA A 43 -15.07 -22.32 18.58
C ALA A 43 -16.49 -21.79 18.83
N GLU A 44 -16.79 -21.51 20.10
CA GLU A 44 -18.01 -20.82 20.52
C GLU A 44 -17.73 -19.32 20.71
N ASP A 45 -18.78 -18.53 20.91
CA ASP A 45 -18.62 -17.13 21.27
C ASP A 45 -17.77 -16.98 22.54
N SER A 46 -16.97 -15.91 22.61
CA SER A 46 -16.04 -15.61 23.70
C SER A 46 -14.89 -16.61 23.88
N THR A 47 -14.68 -17.52 22.93
CA THR A 47 -13.57 -18.48 22.97
C THR A 47 -12.23 -17.78 22.77
N VAL A 48 -11.22 -18.24 23.51
CA VAL A 48 -9.82 -17.94 23.22
C VAL A 48 -9.18 -19.18 22.59
N ILE A 49 -8.81 -19.09 21.31
CA ILE A 49 -8.06 -20.11 20.58
C ILE A 49 -6.58 -19.85 20.87
N GLU A 50 -6.03 -20.59 21.84
CA GLU A 50 -4.62 -20.50 22.25
C GLU A 50 -3.74 -21.37 21.34
N LEU A 51 -2.87 -20.71 20.58
CA LEU A 51 -1.88 -21.33 19.73
C LEU A 51 -0.59 -21.56 20.55
N PRO A 52 -0.03 -22.78 20.54
CA PRO A 52 1.21 -23.07 21.26
C PRO A 52 2.42 -22.36 20.63
N GLU A 53 3.53 -22.35 21.37
CA GLU A 53 4.84 -22.06 20.79
C GLU A 53 5.24 -23.20 19.85
N GLY A 54 5.77 -22.86 18.68
CA GLY A 54 6.14 -23.79 17.63
C GLY A 54 5.93 -23.20 16.23
N GLN A 55 6.33 -23.97 15.23
CA GLN A 55 6.22 -23.61 13.82
C GLN A 55 5.38 -24.69 13.14
N PHE A 56 4.25 -24.32 12.58
CA PHE A 56 3.21 -25.27 12.19
C PHE A 56 2.92 -25.14 10.71
N ILE A 57 2.81 -26.28 10.01
CA ILE A 57 2.49 -26.32 8.58
C ILE A 57 1.01 -26.64 8.36
N PHE A 58 0.39 -25.94 7.42
CA PHE A 58 -1.02 -26.10 7.06
C PHE A 58 -1.18 -26.20 5.55
N ASN A 59 -2.07 -27.09 5.14
CA ASN A 59 -2.51 -27.26 3.76
C ASN A 59 -3.93 -26.72 3.52
N ASN A 60 -4.67 -26.36 4.58
CA ASN A 60 -6.05 -25.86 4.54
C ASN A 60 -6.17 -24.56 5.33
N SER A 61 -7.03 -23.63 4.87
CA SER A 61 -7.36 -22.41 5.61
C SER A 61 -7.92 -22.68 7.01
N LEU A 62 -7.57 -21.82 7.97
CA LEU A 62 -8.22 -21.75 9.27
C LEU A 62 -9.40 -20.78 9.20
N ILE A 63 -10.62 -21.28 9.39
CA ILE A 63 -11.86 -20.52 9.14
C ILE A 63 -12.62 -20.25 10.43
N LEU A 64 -12.99 -18.98 10.64
CA LEU A 64 -13.91 -18.54 11.70
C LEU A 64 -15.09 -17.79 11.05
N ASP A 65 -16.31 -18.26 11.28
CA ASP A 65 -17.51 -17.65 10.69
C ASP A 65 -18.63 -17.52 11.72
N GLY A 66 -19.27 -16.34 11.75
CA GLY A 66 -20.47 -16.11 12.57
C GLY A 66 -20.23 -16.08 14.08
N LYS A 67 -19.02 -15.72 14.54
CA LYS A 67 -18.63 -15.77 15.97
C LYS A 67 -18.48 -14.39 16.59
N LYS A 68 -18.63 -14.34 17.92
CA LYS A 68 -18.51 -13.10 18.71
C LYS A 68 -17.45 -13.21 19.78
N HIS A 69 -16.70 -12.13 20.00
CA HIS A 69 -15.73 -12.00 21.10
C HIS A 69 -14.63 -13.07 21.10
N VAL A 70 -14.30 -13.64 19.93
CA VAL A 70 -13.25 -14.66 19.82
C VAL A 70 -11.87 -14.01 19.74
N THR A 71 -10.92 -14.58 20.47
CA THR A 71 -9.49 -14.21 20.38
C THR A 71 -8.68 -15.38 19.83
N ILE A 72 -7.89 -15.15 18.79
CA ILE A 72 -6.86 -16.07 18.29
C ILE A 72 -5.51 -15.55 18.79
N ARG A 73 -4.85 -16.30 19.66
CA ARG A 73 -3.65 -15.82 20.38
C ARG A 73 -2.49 -16.81 20.28
N GLY A 74 -1.34 -16.35 19.80
CA GLY A 74 -0.08 -17.08 19.91
C GLY A 74 0.80 -16.65 21.10
N LYS A 75 2.08 -17.01 21.06
CA LYS A 75 3.07 -16.69 22.12
C LYS A 75 4.07 -15.60 21.71
N GLY A 76 3.83 -14.94 20.58
CA GLY A 76 4.63 -13.88 19.99
C GLY A 76 4.96 -14.19 18.53
N MET A 77 5.20 -13.13 17.72
CA MET A 77 5.49 -13.26 16.28
C MET A 77 6.67 -14.19 15.95
N ASP A 78 7.65 -14.30 16.85
CA ASP A 78 8.82 -15.17 16.68
C ASP A 78 8.68 -16.55 17.35
N ARG A 79 7.56 -16.80 18.04
CA ARG A 79 7.35 -18.02 18.83
C ARG A 79 6.24 -18.91 18.30
N THR A 80 5.19 -18.32 17.75
CA THR A 80 4.09 -19.06 17.13
C THR A 80 4.06 -18.69 15.65
N VAL A 81 4.41 -19.63 14.77
CA VAL A 81 4.42 -19.42 13.31
C VAL A 81 3.44 -20.39 12.64
N LEU A 82 2.51 -19.86 11.87
CA LEU A 82 1.56 -20.61 11.04
C LEU A 82 1.98 -20.48 9.58
N SER A 83 2.54 -21.53 8.99
CA SER A 83 2.96 -21.54 7.60
C SER A 83 1.95 -22.30 6.75
N PHE A 84 1.53 -21.68 5.64
CA PHE A 84 0.64 -22.24 4.63
C PHE A 84 1.41 -22.63 3.36
N LYS A 85 2.74 -22.74 3.45
CA LYS A 85 3.61 -23.15 2.35
C LYS A 85 3.16 -24.48 1.75
N GLY A 86 2.72 -24.43 0.50
CA GLY A 86 2.18 -25.61 -0.19
C GLY A 86 0.70 -25.89 0.09
N GLN A 87 -0.06 -24.87 0.52
CA GLN A 87 -1.52 -24.91 0.67
C GLN A 87 -2.21 -25.56 -0.53
N GLN A 88 -3.14 -26.47 -0.24
CA GLN A 88 -3.88 -27.25 -1.24
C GLN A 88 -5.36 -26.86 -1.30
N GLU A 89 -5.93 -26.41 -0.17
CA GLU A 89 -7.33 -25.99 -0.07
C GLU A 89 -7.49 -24.60 0.52
N GLY A 90 -8.39 -23.82 -0.07
CA GLY A 90 -8.58 -22.41 0.22
C GLY A 90 -7.47 -21.54 -0.38
N ALA A 91 -7.66 -20.23 -0.29
CA ALA A 91 -6.64 -19.25 -0.68
C ALA A 91 -6.07 -18.54 0.55
N GLU A 92 -6.86 -18.41 1.60
CA GLU A 92 -6.47 -17.66 2.78
C GLU A 92 -5.74 -18.52 3.82
N GLY A 93 -4.83 -17.93 4.57
CA GLY A 93 -4.26 -18.59 5.75
C GLY A 93 -5.27 -18.64 6.89
N ILE A 94 -5.69 -17.46 7.38
CA ILE A 94 -6.81 -17.29 8.30
C ILE A 94 -7.93 -16.51 7.60
N ARG A 95 -9.14 -17.08 7.58
CA ARG A 95 -10.35 -16.44 7.05
C ARG A 95 -11.36 -16.21 8.17
N VAL A 96 -11.67 -14.96 8.47
CA VAL A 96 -12.71 -14.53 9.41
C VAL A 96 -13.85 -13.88 8.62
N ALA A 97 -15.10 -14.27 8.87
CA ALA A 97 -16.25 -13.70 8.19
C ALA A 97 -17.46 -13.57 9.14
N ASN A 98 -18.29 -12.55 8.93
CA ASN A 98 -19.57 -12.37 9.63
C ASN A 98 -19.46 -12.36 11.17
N CYS A 99 -18.37 -11.78 11.70
CA CYS A 99 -18.05 -11.87 13.12
C CYS A 99 -18.31 -10.54 13.86
N THR A 100 -18.13 -10.56 15.19
CA THR A 100 -18.11 -9.33 16.01
C THR A 100 -17.02 -9.42 17.08
N ALA A 101 -16.29 -8.34 17.29
CA ALA A 101 -15.25 -8.23 18.33
C ALA A 101 -14.20 -9.35 18.25
N ILE A 102 -13.49 -9.45 17.13
CA ILE A 102 -12.43 -10.43 16.90
C ILE A 102 -11.07 -9.82 17.21
N THR A 103 -10.23 -10.56 17.94
CA THR A 103 -8.82 -10.22 18.16
C THR A 103 -7.92 -11.31 17.61
N ILE A 104 -6.91 -10.94 16.80
CA ILE A 104 -5.81 -11.81 16.39
C ILE A 104 -4.53 -11.19 16.93
N GLU A 105 -3.81 -11.92 17.79
CA GLU A 105 -2.60 -11.38 18.42
C GLU A 105 -1.47 -12.40 18.63
N ASP A 106 -0.25 -11.88 18.68
CA ASP A 106 0.95 -12.60 19.13
C ASP A 106 1.32 -13.84 18.29
N LEU A 107 1.25 -13.74 16.95
CA LEU A 107 1.60 -14.84 16.04
C LEU A 107 2.26 -14.34 14.75
N ALA A 108 2.93 -15.24 14.03
CA ALA A 108 3.27 -15.05 12.63
C ALA A 108 2.44 -15.95 11.74
N ILE A 109 2.13 -15.46 10.54
CA ILE A 109 1.47 -16.19 9.47
C ILE A 109 2.27 -16.03 8.18
N GLU A 110 2.49 -17.12 7.47
CA GLU A 110 3.38 -17.15 6.31
C GLU A 110 2.80 -17.96 5.16
N ASP A 111 3.11 -17.56 3.93
CA ASP A 111 3.01 -18.39 2.73
C ASP A 111 1.60 -18.89 2.35
N ALA A 112 0.52 -18.16 2.67
CA ALA A 112 -0.79 -18.47 2.10
C ALA A 112 -0.76 -18.36 0.56
N ALA A 113 -1.55 -19.21 -0.11
CA ALA A 113 -1.63 -19.21 -1.58
C ALA A 113 -2.23 -17.90 -2.14
N GLY A 114 -3.16 -17.31 -1.39
CA GLY A 114 -3.73 -15.98 -1.57
C GLY A 114 -3.47 -15.16 -0.32
N ASP A 115 -4.50 -14.66 0.36
CA ASP A 115 -4.33 -13.68 1.45
C ASP A 115 -3.90 -14.34 2.78
N ASN A 116 -2.92 -13.79 3.50
CA ASN A 116 -2.49 -14.39 4.77
C ASN A 116 -3.61 -14.31 5.84
N ILE A 117 -4.13 -13.11 6.13
CA ILE A 117 -5.27 -12.91 7.02
C ILE A 117 -6.34 -12.09 6.32
N LYS A 118 -7.51 -12.69 6.10
CA LYS A 118 -8.68 -12.01 5.54
C LYS A 118 -9.80 -11.94 6.55
N ILE A 119 -10.34 -10.75 6.75
CA ILE A 119 -11.45 -10.49 7.69
C ILE A 119 -12.52 -9.73 6.91
N THR A 120 -13.71 -10.32 6.76
CA THR A 120 -14.83 -9.71 6.02
C THR A 120 -16.07 -9.57 6.90
N ASP A 121 -16.90 -8.57 6.60
CA ASP A 121 -18.23 -8.39 7.19
C ASP A 121 -18.22 -8.44 8.74
N THR A 122 -17.25 -7.76 9.37
CA THR A 122 -16.98 -7.87 10.81
C THR A 122 -16.92 -6.50 11.48
N ASP A 123 -17.62 -6.37 12.62
CA ASP A 123 -17.62 -5.17 13.47
C ASP A 123 -16.75 -5.41 14.72
N GLY A 124 -15.74 -4.59 14.93
CA GLY A 124 -14.77 -4.73 16.00
C GLY A 124 -13.68 -5.73 15.62
N VAL A 125 -12.62 -5.23 14.98
CA VAL A 125 -11.47 -6.02 14.56
C VAL A 125 -10.22 -5.47 15.23
N THR A 126 -9.44 -6.33 15.88
CA THR A 126 -8.11 -5.98 16.39
C THR A 126 -7.08 -6.97 15.87
N ILE A 127 -6.09 -6.49 15.14
CA ILE A 127 -4.90 -7.24 14.76
C ILE A 127 -3.70 -6.59 15.46
N ARG A 128 -3.03 -7.34 16.33
CA ARG A 128 -1.98 -6.77 17.20
C ARG A 128 -0.78 -7.68 17.32
N ARG A 129 0.44 -7.15 17.10
CA ARG A 129 1.68 -7.94 17.22
C ARG A 129 1.60 -9.21 16.37
N VAL A 130 1.23 -9.04 15.10
CA VAL A 130 1.15 -10.10 14.10
C VAL A 130 2.18 -9.85 13.00
N ARG A 131 2.94 -10.90 12.64
CA ARG A 131 3.80 -10.86 11.44
C ARG A 131 3.12 -11.59 10.30
N SER A 132 3.01 -10.96 9.14
CA SER A 132 2.52 -11.59 7.91
C SER A 132 3.61 -11.56 6.86
N ALA A 133 3.96 -12.71 6.26
CA ALA A 133 5.10 -12.79 5.34
C ALA A 133 4.90 -13.79 4.18
N TRP A 134 5.61 -13.58 3.08
CA TRP A 134 5.92 -14.63 2.11
C TRP A 134 7.41 -14.93 2.11
N THR A 135 7.76 -16.20 2.28
CA THR A 135 9.13 -16.71 2.30
C THR A 135 9.70 -16.87 0.90
N GLY A 136 11.01 -16.75 0.79
CA GLY A 136 11.73 -16.71 -0.48
C GLY A 136 11.86 -15.29 -1.04
N LYS A 137 12.18 -15.20 -2.32
CA LYS A 137 12.28 -13.92 -3.04
C LYS A 137 10.88 -13.37 -3.33
N VAL A 138 10.69 -12.06 -3.16
CA VAL A 138 9.46 -11.39 -3.60
C VAL A 138 9.15 -11.72 -5.06
N SER A 139 7.88 -12.04 -5.33
CA SER A 139 7.43 -12.54 -6.62
C SER A 139 5.95 -12.26 -6.82
N GLU A 140 5.52 -12.12 -8.07
CA GLU A 140 4.11 -12.07 -8.49
C GLU A 140 3.26 -13.27 -8.02
N LYS A 141 3.91 -14.38 -7.65
CA LYS A 141 3.26 -15.59 -7.13
C LYS A 141 2.93 -15.53 -5.64
N ASN A 142 3.43 -14.51 -4.95
CA ASN A 142 3.06 -14.28 -3.56
C ASN A 142 1.59 -13.85 -3.52
N GLY A 143 0.94 -14.10 -2.38
CA GLY A 143 -0.42 -13.66 -2.14
C GLY A 143 -0.56 -12.14 -2.19
N ALA A 144 -1.76 -11.68 -2.52
CA ALA A 144 -2.05 -10.27 -2.71
C ALA A 144 -1.92 -9.49 -1.40
N TYR A 145 -2.61 -9.94 -0.34
CA TYR A 145 -2.75 -9.15 0.89
C TYR A 145 -2.24 -9.83 2.15
N GLY A 146 -1.39 -9.13 2.89
CA GLY A 146 -0.83 -9.63 4.16
C GLY A 146 -1.85 -9.61 5.30
N LEU A 147 -2.40 -8.43 5.60
CA LEU A 147 -3.51 -8.21 6.53
C LEU A 147 -4.65 -7.52 5.77
N TYR A 148 -5.83 -8.16 5.70
CA TYR A 148 -6.92 -7.76 4.82
C TYR A 148 -8.29 -7.69 5.52
N PRO A 149 -8.56 -6.64 6.33
CA PRO A 149 -9.93 -6.28 6.68
C PRO A 149 -10.67 -5.63 5.49
N VAL A 150 -11.87 -6.12 5.21
CA VAL A 150 -12.74 -5.59 4.14
C VAL A 150 -14.20 -5.61 4.56
N ILE A 151 -14.97 -4.57 4.23
CA ILE A 151 -16.38 -4.46 4.67
C ILE A 151 -16.45 -4.58 6.21
N CYS A 152 -15.53 -3.94 6.92
CA CYS A 152 -15.43 -3.99 8.37
C CYS A 152 -15.78 -2.64 9.02
N LYS A 153 -16.05 -2.67 10.33
CA LYS A 153 -16.21 -1.47 11.17
C LYS A 153 -15.35 -1.58 12.42
N ASN A 154 -14.90 -0.45 12.97
CA ASN A 154 -14.11 -0.40 14.21
C ASN A 154 -12.85 -1.28 14.11
N VAL A 155 -11.96 -0.94 13.17
CA VAL A 155 -10.76 -1.72 12.86
C VAL A 155 -9.54 -1.09 13.52
N LEU A 156 -8.76 -1.89 14.25
CA LEU A 156 -7.46 -1.53 14.80
C LEU A 156 -6.39 -2.52 14.31
N ILE A 157 -5.38 -2.00 13.62
CA ILE A 157 -4.18 -2.75 13.23
C ILE A 157 -2.97 -2.05 13.86
N GLU A 158 -2.32 -2.72 14.83
CA GLU A 158 -1.21 -2.12 15.56
C GLU A 158 -0.03 -3.07 15.84
N ASP A 159 1.17 -2.49 15.89
CA ASP A 159 2.41 -3.20 16.24
C ASP A 159 2.69 -4.44 15.36
N CYS A 160 2.22 -4.44 14.11
CA CYS A 160 2.39 -5.56 13.16
C CYS A 160 3.58 -5.37 12.23
N GLU A 161 4.08 -6.48 11.68
CA GLU A 161 5.15 -6.52 10.68
C GLU A 161 4.66 -7.24 9.42
N VAL A 162 4.73 -6.61 8.24
CA VAL A 162 4.21 -7.21 7.00
C VAL A 162 5.17 -7.08 5.84
N LEU A 163 5.46 -8.21 5.18
CA LEU A 163 6.40 -8.26 4.07
C LEU A 163 6.06 -9.25 2.96
N GLY A 164 6.48 -8.91 1.74
CA GLY A 164 6.42 -9.79 0.58
C GLY A 164 5.06 -9.94 -0.08
N ALA A 165 4.07 -9.11 0.25
CA ALA A 165 2.76 -9.11 -0.40
C ALA A 165 2.87 -8.61 -1.85
N SER A 166 2.25 -9.32 -2.79
CA SER A 166 2.25 -8.94 -4.22
C SER A 166 1.31 -7.78 -4.55
N ASP A 167 0.44 -7.42 -3.63
CA ASP A 167 -0.37 -6.21 -3.68
C ASP A 167 -0.04 -5.33 -2.45
N ALA A 168 -0.79 -5.42 -1.36
CA ALA A 168 -0.57 -4.60 -0.17
C ALA A 168 -0.18 -5.43 1.07
N GLY A 169 0.82 -4.94 1.81
CA GLY A 169 1.17 -5.53 3.10
C GLY A 169 -0.02 -5.42 4.06
N ILE A 170 -0.41 -4.19 4.36
CA ILE A 170 -1.65 -3.91 5.11
C ILE A 170 -2.66 -3.31 4.15
N TYR A 171 -3.79 -3.98 3.97
CA TYR A 171 -4.91 -3.51 3.16
C TYR A 171 -6.14 -3.35 4.03
N VAL A 172 -6.79 -2.19 3.98
CA VAL A 172 -8.14 -2.01 4.53
C VAL A 172 -9.07 -1.46 3.46
N GLY A 173 -10.05 -2.28 3.06
CA GLY A 173 -11.00 -1.96 1.99
C GLY A 173 -12.41 -1.74 2.49
N GLN A 174 -13.16 -0.83 1.87
CA GLN A 174 -14.61 -0.66 2.09
C GLN A 174 -15.01 -0.63 3.58
N SER A 175 -14.21 -0.05 4.46
CA SER A 175 -14.37 -0.12 5.91
C SER A 175 -14.63 1.25 6.56
N GLU A 176 -15.01 1.27 7.83
CA GLU A 176 -15.36 2.49 8.58
C GLU A 176 -14.72 2.47 9.97
N ASP A 177 -14.25 3.63 10.42
CA ASP A 177 -13.60 3.83 11.72
C ASP A 177 -12.37 2.91 11.87
N VAL A 178 -11.31 3.28 11.17
CA VAL A 178 -10.10 2.47 10.98
C VAL A 178 -8.88 3.17 11.57
N ILE A 179 -8.08 2.44 12.35
CA ILE A 179 -6.79 2.89 12.86
C ILE A 179 -5.70 1.91 12.43
N ILE A 180 -4.71 2.41 11.70
CA ILE A 180 -3.50 1.66 11.30
C ILE A 180 -2.30 2.38 11.92
N ARG A 181 -1.71 1.80 12.98
CA ARG A 181 -0.62 2.48 13.72
C ARG A 181 0.54 1.61 14.14
N ASN A 182 1.72 2.23 14.25
CA ASN A 182 2.93 1.57 14.78
C ASN A 182 3.32 0.28 14.05
N ASN A 183 2.94 0.13 12.77
CA ASN A 183 3.27 -1.05 11.97
C ASN A 183 4.55 -0.83 11.16
N LYS A 184 5.20 -1.92 10.77
CA LYS A 184 6.31 -1.91 9.81
C LYS A 184 5.92 -2.69 8.57
N THR A 185 6.09 -2.08 7.41
CA THR A 185 5.80 -2.73 6.12
C THR A 185 6.97 -2.56 5.17
N TRP A 186 7.49 -3.67 4.65
CA TRP A 186 8.60 -3.65 3.71
C TRP A 186 8.55 -4.77 2.69
N TRP A 187 9.19 -4.56 1.54
CA TRP A 187 9.22 -5.52 0.43
C TRP A 187 7.84 -5.94 -0.10
N ASN A 188 6.82 -5.10 0.06
CA ASN A 188 5.51 -5.26 -0.59
C ASN A 188 5.45 -4.41 -1.87
N VAL A 189 4.41 -4.58 -2.70
CA VAL A 189 4.11 -3.58 -3.73
C VAL A 189 3.64 -2.29 -3.05
N ALA A 190 2.52 -2.32 -2.35
CA ALA A 190 2.08 -1.28 -1.45
C ALA A 190 2.43 -1.63 0.00
N GLY A 191 3.05 -0.72 0.75
CA GLY A 191 3.29 -0.93 2.17
C GLY A 191 1.97 -0.98 2.95
N ILE A 192 1.21 0.11 2.87
CA ILE A 192 -0.13 0.26 3.47
C ILE A 192 -1.08 0.79 2.40
N GLU A 193 -2.27 0.22 2.32
CA GLU A 193 -3.35 0.66 1.45
C GLU A 193 -4.66 0.83 2.23
N SER A 194 -5.29 1.99 2.07
CA SER A 194 -6.68 2.22 2.47
C SER A 194 -7.52 2.45 1.22
N GLU A 195 -8.44 1.54 0.94
CA GLU A 195 -9.30 1.52 -0.24
C GLU A 195 -10.75 1.78 0.19
N ASN A 196 -11.42 2.75 -0.44
CA ASN A 196 -12.85 3.03 -0.30
C ASN A 196 -13.35 3.07 1.16
N SER A 197 -12.55 3.63 2.08
CA SER A 197 -12.80 3.57 3.52
C SER A 197 -13.01 4.94 4.16
N GLU A 198 -13.87 5.01 5.17
CA GLU A 198 -14.29 6.25 5.84
C GLU A 198 -13.72 6.35 7.25
N ASN A 199 -13.36 7.56 7.69
CA ASN A 199 -12.80 7.84 9.02
C ASN A 199 -11.57 6.98 9.33
N VAL A 200 -10.50 7.18 8.54
CA VAL A 200 -9.28 6.38 8.61
C VAL A 200 -8.13 7.22 9.19
N GLU A 201 -7.43 6.68 10.18
CA GLU A 201 -6.20 7.25 10.72
C GLU A 201 -5.01 6.30 10.50
N ILE A 202 -4.01 6.78 9.75
CA ILE A 202 -2.77 6.05 9.45
C ILE A 202 -1.60 6.81 10.07
N TYR A 203 -1.05 6.32 11.18
CA TYR A 203 0.00 7.05 11.90
C TYR A 203 1.06 6.23 12.63
N GLY A 204 2.25 6.81 12.79
CA GLY A 204 3.34 6.15 13.51
C GLY A 204 3.89 4.91 12.82
N ASN A 205 3.52 4.67 11.56
CA ASN A 205 3.98 3.51 10.80
C ASN A 205 5.34 3.77 10.15
N THR A 206 6.06 2.70 9.84
CA THR A 206 7.28 2.71 9.04
C THR A 206 7.06 1.91 7.76
N ALA A 207 6.90 2.58 6.63
CA ALA A 207 6.73 1.96 5.31
C ALA A 207 7.99 2.18 4.46
N TYR A 208 8.78 1.12 4.27
CA TYR A 208 10.08 1.24 3.63
C TYR A 208 10.43 0.09 2.70
N ASN A 209 11.27 0.32 1.69
CA ASN A 209 11.68 -0.72 0.72
C ASN A 209 10.50 -1.44 0.04
N ASN A 210 9.33 -0.82 -0.04
CA ASN A 210 8.22 -1.28 -0.87
C ASN A 210 8.36 -0.71 -2.30
N THR A 211 7.38 -0.95 -3.18
CA THR A 211 7.29 -0.21 -4.46
C THR A 211 6.67 1.17 -4.24
N GLY A 212 5.57 1.21 -3.48
CA GLY A 212 4.88 2.38 -2.96
C GLY A 212 4.73 2.28 -1.44
N GLY A 213 4.88 3.40 -0.72
CA GLY A 213 4.80 3.41 0.74
C GLY A 213 3.37 3.32 1.29
N ILE A 214 2.60 4.40 1.20
CA ILE A 214 1.22 4.50 1.72
C ILE A 214 0.26 4.99 0.63
N LEU A 215 -0.77 4.21 0.35
CA LEU A 215 -1.73 4.44 -0.73
C LEU A 215 -3.12 4.66 -0.13
N VAL A 216 -3.80 5.74 -0.53
CA VAL A 216 -5.16 6.08 -0.11
C VAL A 216 -6.03 6.24 -1.35
N PHE A 217 -6.88 5.25 -1.62
CA PHE A 217 -7.55 5.06 -2.91
C PHE A 217 -9.07 5.02 -2.77
N ASP A 218 -9.75 5.55 -3.77
CA ASP A 218 -11.12 5.19 -4.10
C ASP A 218 -11.17 4.60 -5.51
N LEU A 219 -11.73 3.40 -5.60
CA LEU A 219 -11.95 2.67 -6.84
C LEU A 219 -13.45 2.56 -7.15
N PRO A 220 -13.86 2.60 -8.42
CA PRO A 220 -15.26 2.56 -8.85
C PRO A 220 -15.91 1.18 -8.65
N GLY A 221 -17.24 1.13 -8.58
CA GLY A 221 -18.00 -0.12 -8.59
C GLY A 221 -18.03 -0.84 -7.25
N LEU A 222 -17.65 -0.15 -6.17
CA LEU A 222 -17.60 -0.68 -4.82
C LEU A 222 -18.76 -0.15 -3.97
N THR A 223 -18.95 -0.76 -2.80
CA THR A 223 -20.12 -0.49 -1.95
C THR A 223 -20.05 0.84 -1.19
N ARG A 224 -18.88 1.48 -1.19
CA ARG A 224 -18.53 2.65 -0.40
C ARG A 224 -17.47 3.49 -1.12
N TYR A 225 -17.35 4.75 -0.73
CA TYR A 225 -16.29 5.68 -1.16
C TYR A 225 -15.70 6.36 0.06
N GLY A 226 -14.38 6.55 0.04
CA GLY A 226 -13.61 7.00 1.18
C GLY A 226 -13.74 8.49 1.44
N LYS A 227 -13.65 8.86 2.73
CA LYS A 227 -13.60 10.26 3.17
C LYS A 227 -13.06 10.36 4.59
N ASN A 228 -12.61 11.56 4.97
CA ASN A 228 -12.08 11.86 6.31
C ASN A 228 -10.89 10.95 6.68
N ILE A 229 -9.83 11.07 5.88
CA ILE A 229 -8.64 10.22 6.03
C ILE A 229 -7.48 11.11 6.49
N ARG A 230 -6.76 10.66 7.52
CA ARG A 230 -5.56 11.34 8.03
C ARG A 230 -4.36 10.42 7.96
N VAL A 231 -3.30 10.88 7.29
CA VAL A 231 -2.03 10.18 7.17
C VAL A 231 -0.95 11.02 7.83
N TYR A 232 -0.50 10.64 9.02
CA TYR A 232 0.36 11.52 9.81
C TYR A 232 1.40 10.84 10.68
N ASN A 233 2.50 11.52 11.00
CA ASN A 233 3.57 10.98 11.85
C ASN A 233 4.13 9.63 11.36
N ASN A 234 4.13 9.36 10.05
CA ASN A 234 4.71 8.14 9.48
C ASN A 234 6.15 8.38 9.00
N GLU A 235 6.95 7.32 8.98
CA GLU A 235 8.23 7.28 8.29
C GLU A 235 8.08 6.49 6.99
N VAL A 236 8.25 7.16 5.84
CA VAL A 236 8.03 6.58 4.51
C VAL A 236 9.26 6.77 3.66
N TYR A 237 10.06 5.71 3.48
CA TYR A 237 11.37 5.86 2.87
C TYR A 237 11.87 4.71 2.02
N GLU A 238 12.73 5.03 1.06
CA GLU A 238 13.40 4.05 0.21
C GLU A 238 12.44 3.05 -0.47
N ASN A 239 11.19 3.45 -0.74
CA ASN A 239 10.21 2.60 -1.42
C ASN A 239 10.56 2.48 -2.92
N ASN A 240 11.66 1.80 -3.22
CA ASN A 240 12.33 1.74 -4.52
C ASN A 240 12.33 0.32 -5.13
N LEU A 241 11.64 -0.63 -4.48
CA LEU A 241 11.52 -2.00 -4.95
C LEU A 241 10.85 -2.03 -6.33
N ALA A 242 11.29 -2.93 -7.21
CA ALA A 242 10.61 -3.12 -8.48
C ALA A 242 9.19 -3.65 -8.23
N ASN A 243 8.20 -3.05 -8.90
CA ASN A 243 6.82 -3.52 -8.83
C ASN A 243 6.76 -4.99 -9.32
N PHE A 244 6.14 -5.84 -8.52
CA PHE A 244 5.99 -7.27 -8.78
C PHE A 244 4.52 -7.72 -8.64
N ALA A 245 3.58 -6.78 -8.71
CA ALA A 245 2.17 -7.11 -8.76
C ALA A 245 1.87 -7.95 -10.01
N PRO A 246 0.94 -8.92 -9.92
CA PRO A 246 0.42 -9.60 -11.09
C PRO A 246 -0.07 -8.60 -12.16
N PRO A 247 0.16 -8.88 -13.46
CA PRO A 247 -0.36 -8.05 -14.54
C PRO A 247 -1.89 -7.86 -14.43
N GLY A 248 -2.36 -6.64 -14.70
CA GLY A 248 -3.79 -6.29 -14.65
C GLY A 248 -4.26 -5.77 -13.28
N ASN A 249 -3.55 -6.09 -12.20
CA ASN A 249 -3.85 -5.53 -10.87
C ASN A 249 -3.57 -4.03 -10.87
N ILE A 250 -4.47 -3.26 -10.24
CA ILE A 250 -4.40 -1.79 -10.28
C ILE A 250 -3.12 -1.24 -9.64
N VAL A 251 -2.63 -1.85 -8.55
CA VAL A 251 -1.36 -1.45 -7.95
C VAL A 251 -0.15 -1.74 -8.84
N GLY A 252 -0.31 -2.53 -9.91
CA GLY A 252 0.72 -2.77 -10.92
C GLY A 252 1.13 -1.51 -11.68
N VAL A 253 0.27 -0.48 -11.72
CA VAL A 253 0.61 0.81 -12.34
C VAL A 253 1.41 1.74 -11.42
N VAL A 254 1.57 1.38 -10.13
CA VAL A 254 2.32 2.18 -9.15
C VAL A 254 3.80 2.20 -9.55
N PRO A 255 4.37 3.36 -9.87
CA PRO A 255 5.79 3.46 -10.18
C PRO A 255 6.61 3.13 -8.94
N LYS A 256 7.67 2.35 -9.10
CA LYS A 256 8.67 2.22 -8.03
C LYS A 256 9.24 3.59 -7.67
N GLY A 257 9.59 3.78 -6.41
CA GLY A 257 10.09 5.06 -5.91
C GLY A 257 8.97 6.00 -5.48
N THR A 258 7.80 5.48 -5.15
CA THR A 258 6.65 6.30 -4.72
C THR A 258 6.54 6.30 -3.20
N GLY A 259 6.55 7.48 -2.58
CA GLY A 259 6.32 7.60 -1.15
C GLY A 259 4.85 7.37 -0.79
N MET A 260 3.97 8.29 -1.20
CA MET A 260 2.55 8.23 -0.94
C MET A 260 1.72 8.53 -2.19
N ILE A 261 0.52 7.95 -2.27
CA ILE A 261 -0.46 8.27 -3.31
C ILE A 261 -1.83 8.56 -2.68
N VAL A 262 -2.48 9.62 -3.14
CA VAL A 262 -3.92 9.85 -2.97
C VAL A 262 -4.59 9.70 -4.33
N LEU A 263 -5.43 8.69 -4.51
CA LEU A 263 -6.09 8.37 -5.78
C LEU A 263 -7.61 8.57 -5.67
N ALA A 264 -8.14 9.58 -6.33
CA ALA A 264 -9.58 9.87 -6.46
C ALA A 264 -10.37 10.08 -5.15
N THR A 265 -9.76 9.88 -3.99
CA THR A 265 -10.41 9.99 -2.69
C THR A 265 -10.68 11.45 -2.31
N GLU A 266 -11.61 11.63 -1.38
CA GLU A 266 -11.94 12.95 -0.83
C GLU A 266 -11.53 13.14 0.64
N GLY A 267 -11.27 14.39 1.03
CA GLY A 267 -11.09 14.75 2.44
C GLY A 267 -9.89 14.04 3.08
N VAL A 268 -8.74 14.10 2.40
CA VAL A 268 -7.49 13.48 2.86
C VAL A 268 -6.52 14.55 3.36
N GLU A 269 -6.01 14.36 4.57
CA GLU A 269 -5.03 15.24 5.22
C GLU A 269 -3.72 14.48 5.45
N VAL A 270 -2.62 14.96 4.87
CA VAL A 270 -1.29 14.34 4.93
C VAL A 270 -0.33 15.30 5.63
N TYR A 271 0.09 14.97 6.85
CA TYR A 271 0.85 15.92 7.66
C TYR A 271 1.84 15.31 8.67
N ASN A 272 2.88 16.05 9.03
CA ASN A 272 3.91 15.61 9.99
C ASN A 272 4.59 14.27 9.64
N ASN A 273 4.61 13.88 8.36
CA ASN A 273 5.31 12.67 7.92
C ASN A 273 6.76 12.97 7.56
N LYS A 274 7.62 11.97 7.70
CA LYS A 274 8.99 11.98 7.18
C LYS A 274 9.04 11.14 5.92
N ILE A 275 9.15 11.79 4.76
CA ILE A 275 9.09 11.15 3.44
C ILE A 275 10.46 11.34 2.77
N ARG A 276 11.26 10.27 2.71
CA ARG A 276 12.66 10.40 2.26
C ARG A 276 13.11 9.33 1.27
N ASP A 277 13.92 9.71 0.29
CA ASP A 277 14.62 8.77 -0.61
C ASP A 277 13.69 7.82 -1.39
N ASN A 278 12.46 8.26 -1.66
CA ASN A 278 11.60 7.61 -2.65
C ASN A 278 11.98 8.16 -4.04
N LYS A 279 12.44 7.28 -4.92
CA LYS A 279 13.21 7.68 -6.11
C LYS A 279 12.41 8.47 -7.16
N THR A 280 11.09 8.31 -7.22
CA THR A 280 10.25 8.89 -8.27
C THR A 280 9.46 10.09 -7.76
N ILE A 281 8.76 9.96 -6.64
CA ILE A 281 7.93 11.03 -6.08
C ILE A 281 7.73 10.83 -4.57
N GLY A 282 7.67 11.94 -3.81
CA GLY A 282 7.33 11.93 -2.40
C GLY A 282 5.83 11.69 -2.19
N VAL A 283 4.99 12.57 -2.71
CA VAL A 283 3.52 12.45 -2.67
C VAL A 283 2.93 12.67 -4.06
N ALA A 284 2.08 11.75 -4.51
CA ALA A 284 1.31 11.87 -5.74
C ALA A 284 -0.17 12.05 -5.43
N ILE A 285 -0.81 13.04 -6.04
CA ILE A 285 -2.26 13.26 -5.99
C ILE A 285 -2.78 12.99 -7.39
N ILE A 286 -3.59 11.95 -7.56
CA ILE A 286 -3.90 11.39 -8.86
C ILE A 286 -5.42 11.21 -8.99
N SER A 287 -5.95 11.49 -10.17
CA SER A 287 -7.30 11.16 -10.58
C SER A 287 -7.35 9.77 -11.19
N TYR A 288 -8.51 9.13 -11.07
CA TYR A 288 -8.75 7.86 -11.72
C TYR A 288 -8.84 8.00 -13.25
N GLU A 289 -9.12 9.21 -13.78
CA GLU A 289 -9.05 9.49 -15.23
C GLU A 289 -7.63 9.17 -15.78
N LEU A 290 -6.58 9.57 -15.06
CA LEU A 290 -5.20 9.26 -15.46
C LEU A 290 -4.94 7.75 -15.44
N VAL A 291 -5.35 7.08 -14.37
CA VAL A 291 -5.17 5.62 -14.20
C VAL A 291 -5.88 4.84 -15.30
N ALA A 292 -7.11 5.24 -15.65
CA ALA A 292 -7.87 4.63 -16.74
C ALA A 292 -7.18 4.87 -18.11
N ALA A 293 -6.69 6.09 -18.36
CA ALA A 293 -6.02 6.44 -19.62
C ALA A 293 -4.75 5.61 -19.85
N ILE A 294 -3.85 5.55 -18.87
CA ILE A 294 -2.58 4.81 -18.99
C ILE A 294 -2.81 3.29 -19.09
N SER A 295 -3.89 2.78 -18.51
CA SER A 295 -4.20 1.35 -18.50
C SER A 295 -4.90 0.91 -19.78
N ALA A 296 -5.66 1.81 -20.43
CA ALA A 296 -6.27 1.56 -21.74
C ALA A 296 -5.23 1.46 -22.87
N GLU A 297 -4.04 2.01 -22.68
CA GLU A 297 -2.90 1.87 -23.60
C GLU A 297 -2.14 0.53 -23.43
N GLY A 298 -2.40 -0.19 -22.33
CA GLY A 298 -1.84 -1.51 -22.04
C GLY A 298 -2.70 -2.67 -22.57
N GLU A 299 -2.11 -3.86 -22.69
CA GLU A 299 -2.89 -5.09 -22.93
C GLU A 299 -3.75 -5.37 -21.69
N ALA A 300 -5.08 -5.33 -21.86
CA ALA A 300 -6.02 -5.72 -20.81
C ALA A 300 -5.75 -7.17 -20.39
N SER A 301 -5.12 -7.33 -19.23
CA SER A 301 -4.98 -8.61 -18.53
C SER A 301 -6.08 -8.69 -17.48
N GLU A 302 -6.77 -9.82 -17.41
CA GLU A 302 -7.61 -10.11 -16.24
C GLU A 302 -6.68 -10.19 -15.03
N GLY A 303 -6.97 -9.43 -13.98
CA GLY A 303 -6.20 -9.49 -12.74
C GLY A 303 -6.22 -10.89 -12.14
N GLU A 304 -5.17 -11.23 -11.39
CA GLU A 304 -5.06 -12.52 -10.72
C GLU A 304 -5.36 -12.39 -9.23
N GLY A 305 -6.09 -13.39 -8.69
CA GLY A 305 -6.34 -13.51 -7.26
C GLY A 305 -7.49 -12.62 -6.75
N SER A 306 -7.33 -12.12 -5.52
CA SER A 306 -8.30 -11.30 -4.79
C SER A 306 -8.18 -9.80 -5.08
N ALA A 307 -7.22 -9.39 -5.91
CA ALA A 307 -6.85 -8.00 -6.13
C ALA A 307 -7.78 -7.26 -7.10
N GLN A 308 -7.87 -5.94 -6.92
CA GLN A 308 -8.67 -5.07 -7.78
C GLN A 308 -7.98 -4.79 -9.11
N THR A 309 -8.78 -4.57 -10.15
CA THR A 309 -8.31 -4.22 -11.51
C THR A 309 -8.85 -2.88 -11.97
N VAL A 310 -8.28 -2.33 -13.04
CA VAL A 310 -8.74 -1.06 -13.60
C VAL A 310 -10.07 -1.26 -14.33
N ASN A 311 -11.12 -0.64 -13.82
CA ASN A 311 -12.43 -0.56 -14.44
C ASN A 311 -12.52 0.65 -15.40
N ASN A 312 -12.47 0.39 -16.71
CA ASN A 312 -12.61 1.42 -17.75
C ASN A 312 -14.05 1.95 -17.93
N ASN A 313 -15.05 1.28 -17.34
CA ASN A 313 -16.45 1.70 -17.32
C ASN A 313 -16.83 2.43 -16.03
N TYR A 314 -15.85 2.98 -15.30
CA TYR A 314 -16.07 3.68 -14.02
C TYR A 314 -17.12 4.80 -14.09
N LYS A 315 -17.32 5.41 -15.28
CA LYS A 315 -18.36 6.44 -15.51
C LYS A 315 -19.79 5.92 -15.38
N GLU A 316 -19.99 4.60 -15.39
CA GLU A 316 -21.29 3.97 -15.12
C GLU A 316 -21.64 4.00 -13.63
N ASP A 317 -20.64 4.10 -12.76
CA ASP A 317 -20.85 4.30 -11.33
C ASP A 317 -21.16 5.77 -11.03
N LYS A 318 -22.44 6.06 -10.85
CA LYS A 318 -22.95 7.42 -10.58
C LYS A 318 -22.60 7.93 -9.19
N ASN A 319 -22.17 7.06 -8.29
CA ASN A 319 -21.79 7.43 -6.93
C ASN A 319 -20.28 7.66 -6.82
N TYR A 320 -19.50 7.26 -7.83
CA TYR A 320 -18.06 7.45 -7.87
C TYR A 320 -17.68 8.83 -8.38
N ASN A 321 -16.70 9.46 -7.72
CA ASN A 321 -16.02 10.65 -8.22
C ASN A 321 -14.58 10.27 -8.56
N PRO A 322 -14.13 10.41 -9.82
CA PRO A 322 -12.77 10.02 -10.22
C PRO A 322 -11.71 11.07 -9.86
N PHE A 323 -12.09 12.22 -9.28
CA PHE A 323 -11.19 13.34 -9.01
C PHE A 323 -10.85 13.46 -7.52
N PRO A 324 -9.56 13.61 -7.17
CA PRO A 324 -9.16 13.89 -5.79
C PRO A 324 -9.68 15.28 -5.38
N ARG A 325 -10.21 15.39 -4.17
CA ARG A 325 -10.93 16.62 -3.77
C ARG A 325 -10.87 16.86 -2.25
N ARG A 326 -10.77 18.12 -1.83
CA ARG A 326 -10.51 18.50 -0.42
C ARG A 326 -9.27 17.81 0.15
N ILE A 327 -8.16 17.91 -0.58
CA ILE A 327 -6.87 17.33 -0.21
C ILE A 327 -6.04 18.38 0.50
N TYR A 328 -5.39 18.03 1.60
CA TYR A 328 -4.54 18.92 2.38
C TYR A 328 -3.20 18.22 2.65
N VAL A 329 -2.11 18.85 2.24
CA VAL A 329 -0.74 18.34 2.44
C VAL A 329 0.08 19.46 3.06
N HIS A 330 0.55 19.27 4.29
CA HIS A 330 1.27 20.30 5.03
C HIS A 330 2.18 19.73 6.11
N ASP A 331 3.17 20.50 6.53
CA ASP A 331 4.07 20.16 7.65
C ASP A 331 4.79 18.80 7.49
N ASN A 332 5.09 18.37 6.26
CA ASN A 332 5.86 17.14 6.03
C ASN A 332 7.36 17.45 5.85
N GLU A 333 8.21 16.53 6.28
CA GLU A 333 9.64 16.56 5.99
C GLU A 333 9.90 15.70 4.74
N ILE A 334 9.94 16.35 3.57
CA ILE A 334 10.15 15.68 2.28
C ILE A 334 11.57 15.92 1.78
N SER A 335 12.29 14.85 1.44
CA SER A 335 13.65 14.94 0.91
C SER A 335 14.01 13.76 0.00
N SER A 336 14.95 13.95 -0.91
CA SER A 336 15.48 12.86 -1.73
C SER A 336 16.95 13.10 -2.04
N SER A 337 17.78 12.08 -1.80
CA SER A 337 19.17 12.05 -2.27
C SER A 337 19.30 11.68 -3.76
N TYR A 338 18.20 11.25 -4.40
CA TYR A 338 18.19 10.88 -5.82
C TYR A 338 17.91 12.10 -6.71
N ILE A 339 18.76 12.30 -7.70
CA ILE A 339 18.61 13.36 -8.72
C ILE A 339 17.95 12.85 -10.01
N LEU A 340 17.67 11.55 -10.10
CA LEU A 340 17.08 10.89 -11.26
C LEU A 340 15.96 9.95 -10.81
N PRO A 341 14.83 9.93 -11.54
CA PRO A 341 13.71 9.08 -11.21
C PRO A 341 14.00 7.62 -11.58
N ALA A 342 13.06 6.73 -11.27
CA ALA A 342 13.12 5.35 -11.72
C ALA A 342 12.87 5.24 -13.24
N LEU A 343 13.93 5.16 -14.05
CA LEU A 343 13.81 5.13 -15.53
C LEU A 343 13.35 3.80 -16.15
N ASN A 344 13.02 2.79 -15.33
CA ASN A 344 12.50 1.51 -15.80
C ASN A 344 10.97 1.49 -15.94
N ASN A 345 10.31 2.62 -15.74
CA ASN A 345 8.88 2.83 -16.00
C ASN A 345 8.68 4.14 -16.78
N ASP A 346 7.53 4.28 -17.42
CA ASP A 346 7.27 5.42 -18.32
C ASP A 346 7.07 6.73 -17.55
N PHE A 347 6.53 6.67 -16.33
CA PHE A 347 6.45 7.83 -15.43
C PHE A 347 7.83 8.43 -15.14
N GLY A 348 8.84 7.62 -14.83
CA GLY A 348 10.18 8.10 -14.58
C GLY A 348 10.83 8.71 -15.82
N LYS A 349 10.58 8.15 -17.02
CA LYS A 349 11.06 8.75 -18.28
C LYS A 349 10.39 10.10 -18.55
N LEU A 350 9.07 10.17 -18.34
CA LEU A 350 8.27 11.39 -18.46
C LEU A 350 8.76 12.46 -17.48
N PHE A 351 9.02 12.09 -16.22
CA PHE A 351 9.53 13.00 -15.21
C PHE A 351 10.92 13.50 -15.58
N LEU A 352 11.81 12.65 -16.06
CA LEU A 352 13.13 13.08 -16.54
C LEU A 352 13.01 14.03 -17.73
N PHE A 353 12.09 13.77 -18.68
CA PHE A 353 11.88 14.61 -19.85
C PHE A 353 11.39 16.01 -19.47
N ASN A 354 10.41 16.10 -18.56
CA ASN A 354 9.80 17.38 -18.18
C ASN A 354 10.58 18.16 -17.10
N PHE A 355 11.25 17.48 -16.16
CA PHE A 355 11.90 18.12 -15.01
C PHE A 355 13.43 18.03 -15.01
N GLY A 356 14.03 17.21 -15.88
CA GLY A 356 15.46 16.94 -15.86
C GLY A 356 15.91 16.37 -14.51
N PHE A 357 16.84 17.06 -13.85
CA PHE A 357 17.38 16.71 -12.53
C PHE A 357 16.68 17.43 -11.36
N SER A 358 15.60 18.16 -11.64
CA SER A 358 14.84 18.93 -10.65
C SER A 358 13.44 18.33 -10.47
N LEU A 359 13.39 17.06 -10.05
CA LEU A 359 12.15 16.34 -9.82
C LEU A 359 11.25 17.06 -8.78
N PRO A 360 9.93 16.99 -8.93
CA PRO A 360 9.00 17.44 -7.90
C PRO A 360 9.04 16.51 -6.69
N ASP A 361 8.76 17.09 -5.52
CA ASP A 361 8.55 16.35 -4.27
C ASP A 361 7.08 15.93 -4.13
N ILE A 362 6.17 16.80 -4.58
CA ILE A 362 4.73 16.56 -4.63
C ILE A 362 4.21 16.89 -6.04
N ALA A 363 3.41 16.00 -6.61
CA ALA A 363 2.80 16.21 -7.93
C ALA A 363 1.30 15.89 -7.90
N TRP A 364 0.51 16.81 -8.43
CA TRP A 364 -0.88 16.56 -8.82
C TRP A 364 -0.94 16.33 -10.33
N ASP A 365 -1.73 15.35 -10.78
CA ASP A 365 -1.89 15.08 -12.21
C ASP A 365 -2.48 16.24 -13.03
N GLY A 366 -3.16 17.18 -12.39
CA GLY A 366 -3.75 18.35 -13.06
C GLY A 366 -5.04 18.04 -13.83
N ILE A 367 -5.59 16.83 -13.72
CA ILE A 367 -6.87 16.51 -14.37
C ILE A 367 -8.00 17.04 -13.48
N ARG A 368 -8.75 18.00 -14.03
CA ARG A 368 -9.75 18.78 -13.31
C ARG A 368 -11.15 18.27 -13.59
N ALA A 369 -11.98 18.24 -12.56
CA ALA A 369 -13.42 18.05 -12.71
C ALA A 369 -14.03 19.19 -13.55
N PRO A 370 -15.13 18.95 -14.29
CA PRO A 370 -15.82 20.00 -15.06
C PRO A 370 -16.19 21.24 -14.24
N GLU A 371 -16.54 21.04 -12.97
CA GLU A 371 -16.93 22.07 -12.01
C GLU A 371 -15.77 22.54 -11.09
N TYR A 372 -14.51 22.29 -11.49
CA TYR A 372 -13.32 22.69 -10.73
C TYR A 372 -13.24 24.21 -10.51
N PHE A 373 -13.68 25.00 -11.47
CA PHE A 373 -13.80 26.46 -11.33
C PHE A 373 -15.26 26.86 -11.08
N ALA A 374 -15.48 27.74 -10.11
CA ALA A 374 -16.76 28.41 -9.90
C ALA A 374 -17.04 29.44 -11.02
N GLU A 375 -18.28 29.95 -11.09
CA GLU A 375 -18.69 30.90 -12.13
C GLU A 375 -17.86 32.19 -12.16
N ASP A 376 -17.29 32.60 -11.02
CA ASP A 376 -16.43 33.77 -10.90
C ASP A 376 -14.94 33.50 -11.24
N GLY A 377 -14.63 32.26 -11.67
CA GLY A 377 -13.30 31.82 -12.04
C GLY A 377 -12.42 31.40 -10.85
N THR A 378 -12.94 31.43 -9.62
CA THR A 378 -12.21 30.91 -8.45
C THR A 378 -12.25 29.39 -8.38
N VAL A 379 -11.28 28.77 -7.71
CA VAL A 379 -11.30 27.32 -7.48
C VAL A 379 -12.49 26.96 -6.58
N ASN A 380 -13.28 25.98 -7.01
CA ASN A 380 -14.38 25.44 -6.24
C ASN A 380 -13.82 24.78 -4.95
N PRO A 381 -14.26 25.21 -3.75
CA PRO A 381 -13.77 24.66 -2.49
C PRO A 381 -13.92 23.14 -2.37
N GLU A 382 -14.90 22.54 -3.05
CA GLU A 382 -15.08 21.09 -3.08
C GLU A 382 -13.89 20.37 -3.73
N TYR A 383 -13.27 20.96 -4.77
CA TYR A 383 -12.16 20.37 -5.53
C TYR A 383 -10.79 20.93 -5.15
N MET A 384 -10.73 21.64 -4.02
CA MET A 384 -9.50 22.27 -3.58
C MET A 384 -8.43 21.22 -3.22
N ILE A 385 -7.21 21.45 -3.72
CA ILE A 385 -6.00 20.74 -3.33
C ILE A 385 -5.09 21.77 -2.69
N CYS A 386 -4.83 21.59 -1.40
CA CYS A 386 -4.05 22.47 -0.58
C CYS A 386 -2.68 21.89 -0.31
N ILE A 387 -1.62 22.61 -0.68
CA ILE A 387 -0.25 22.19 -0.38
C ILE A 387 0.48 23.35 0.30
N GLN A 388 0.76 23.18 1.58
CA GLN A 388 1.39 24.17 2.46
C GLN A 388 2.62 23.54 3.13
N GLU A 389 3.67 23.36 2.33
CA GLU A 389 4.92 22.74 2.77
C GLU A 389 6.01 23.75 3.08
N GLY A 390 7.05 23.29 3.78
CA GLY A 390 8.23 24.09 4.11
C GLY A 390 8.99 24.61 2.88
N GLU A 391 9.79 25.65 3.08
CA GLU A 391 10.66 26.19 2.03
C GLU A 391 11.56 25.10 1.43
N GLY A 392 11.53 24.95 0.10
CA GLY A 392 12.37 24.01 -0.63
C GLY A 392 11.63 22.78 -1.18
N VAL A 393 10.44 22.48 -0.68
CA VAL A 393 9.57 21.43 -1.25
C VAL A 393 9.02 21.90 -2.60
N LYS A 394 9.27 21.13 -3.65
CA LYS A 394 8.81 21.42 -5.01
C LYS A 394 7.46 20.75 -5.25
N THR A 395 6.47 21.56 -5.53
CA THR A 395 5.13 21.10 -5.89
C THR A 395 4.91 21.29 -7.38
N THR A 396 4.10 20.45 -8.00
CA THR A 396 3.82 20.54 -9.44
C THR A 396 2.38 20.20 -9.75
N ASP A 397 1.79 20.99 -10.64
CA ASP A 397 0.63 20.61 -11.43
C ASP A 397 1.13 20.10 -12.79
N LEU A 398 0.81 18.86 -13.11
CA LEU A 398 1.29 18.20 -14.32
C LEU A 398 0.53 18.60 -15.57
N ASP A 399 -0.70 19.12 -15.47
CA ASP A 399 -1.57 19.39 -16.63
C ASP A 399 -1.70 18.17 -17.58
N ALA A 400 -1.85 16.97 -17.02
CA ALA A 400 -1.83 15.72 -17.79
C ALA A 400 -2.97 15.62 -18.81
N ALA A 401 -4.09 16.32 -18.59
CA ALA A 401 -5.21 16.38 -19.54
C ALA A 401 -4.89 17.14 -20.84
N ASN A 402 -3.80 17.93 -20.86
CA ASN A 402 -3.36 18.71 -22.01
C ASN A 402 -1.90 18.37 -22.37
N ASP A 403 -1.52 17.09 -22.30
CA ASP A 403 -0.19 16.61 -22.69
C ASP A 403 0.97 17.35 -21.99
N PHE A 404 0.76 17.80 -20.75
CA PHE A 404 1.74 18.55 -19.94
C PHE A 404 2.09 19.95 -20.51
N ASP A 405 1.30 20.48 -21.47
CA ASP A 405 1.56 21.74 -22.17
C ASP A 405 1.68 22.96 -21.25
N LYS A 406 0.91 23.00 -20.15
CA LYS A 406 0.96 24.06 -19.13
C LYS A 406 1.38 23.55 -17.76
N LEU A 407 2.21 22.52 -17.74
CA LEU A 407 2.85 22.04 -16.52
C LEU A 407 3.46 23.22 -15.75
N GLU A 408 3.14 23.30 -14.46
CA GLU A 408 3.51 24.42 -13.61
C GLU A 408 4.16 23.91 -12.32
N THR A 409 5.35 24.44 -12.01
CA THR A 409 6.05 24.16 -10.75
C THR A 409 5.77 25.27 -9.74
N ASN A 410 5.42 24.88 -8.52
CA ASN A 410 4.98 25.73 -7.42
C ASN A 410 3.79 26.64 -7.79
N PRO A 411 2.70 26.07 -8.34
CA PRO A 411 1.57 26.86 -8.80
C PRO A 411 0.84 27.52 -7.63
N ASP A 412 0.35 28.74 -7.84
CA ASP A 412 -0.38 29.49 -6.81
C ASP A 412 -1.72 28.82 -6.44
N ILE A 413 -2.25 27.94 -7.29
CA ILE A 413 -3.51 27.22 -7.06
C ILE A 413 -3.48 26.31 -5.83
N PHE A 414 -2.29 25.89 -5.37
CA PHE A 414 -2.14 25.09 -4.14
C PHE A 414 -2.19 25.91 -2.85
N LYS A 415 -2.08 27.25 -2.94
CA LYS A 415 -2.10 28.14 -1.78
C LYS A 415 -3.54 28.40 -1.34
N CYS A 416 -4.02 27.64 -0.37
CA CYS A 416 -5.30 27.95 0.26
C CYS A 416 -5.16 29.08 1.26
N LYS A 417 -6.25 29.84 1.45
CA LYS A 417 -6.35 30.78 2.56
C LYS A 417 -6.44 30.01 3.88
N PRO A 418 -5.73 30.45 4.93
CA PRO A 418 -5.76 29.83 6.25
C PRO A 418 -7.13 29.92 6.93
#